data_AF-A0A2P2JYS1-F1
#
_entry.id   AF-A0A2P2JYS1-F1
#
_cell.length_a   1.000
_cell.length_b   1.000
_cell.length_c   1.000
_cell.angle_alpha   90.00
_cell.angle_beta   90.00
_cell.angle_gamma   90.00
#
_symmetry.space_group_name_H-M   'P 1'
#
loop_
_entity.id
_entity.type
_entity.pdbx_description
1 polymer ?
#
loop_
_entity_poly.entity_id
_entity_poly.type
_entity_poly.pdbx_seq_one_letter_code
_entity_poly.pdbx_strand_id
1 'polypeptide(L)'
;MSEQESRKQEALRDRGNGKEERKICLTWEMPDVPMGQLPPHLDRQRTRVVCNSDAPNHTDNIQYSGAYALMGVDNSIEPDKFCKNFKVEVIRLTDSDIEFEMIGIDAAIANAFRRILIAELPTMAIEKVFIANNTSVIQDEVLAHRLGLIPIKADPRLFGYLSANDTPNEKNTIVFKLHTHCKRGEARRTGNVSNS
;
A
#
# COMPACT_ATOMS: atom_id res chain seq x y z
N MET A 1 19.99 -40.61 73.29
CA MET A 1 20.87 -41.01 72.18
C MET A 1 20.33 -40.42 70.88
N SER A 2 20.30 -39.10 70.78
CA SER A 2 19.60 -38.41 69.68
C SER A 2 20.06 -36.94 69.53
N GLU A 3 21.26 -36.60 70.01
CA GLU A 3 21.85 -35.26 69.86
C GLU A 3 23.32 -35.29 69.40
N GLN A 4 23.92 -36.48 69.20
CA GLN A 4 25.29 -36.61 68.71
C GLN A 4 25.40 -37.03 67.22
N GLU A 5 24.28 -37.34 66.56
CA GLU A 5 24.26 -37.60 65.11
C GLU A 5 23.98 -36.35 64.27
N SER A 6 23.35 -35.31 64.83
CA SER A 6 23.06 -34.06 64.11
C SER A 6 24.30 -33.16 63.93
N ARG A 7 25.32 -33.27 64.80
CA ARG A 7 26.57 -32.48 64.69
C ARG A 7 27.63 -33.07 63.76
N LYS A 8 27.45 -34.29 63.25
CA LYS A 8 28.33 -34.90 62.24
C LYS A 8 27.86 -34.69 60.80
N GLN A 9 26.63 -34.18 60.59
CA GLN A 9 26.12 -33.79 59.27
C GLN A 9 26.35 -32.32 58.92
N GLU A 10 26.68 -31.47 59.91
CA GLU A 10 26.85 -30.03 59.69
C GLU A 10 28.32 -29.60 59.45
N ALA A 11 29.28 -30.54 59.52
CA ALA A 11 30.71 -30.26 59.33
C ALA A 11 31.31 -30.85 58.03
N LEU A 12 30.46 -31.29 57.08
CA LEU A 12 30.90 -31.80 55.78
C LEU A 12 30.15 -31.14 54.62
N ARG A 13 30.05 -29.80 54.64
CA ARG A 13 29.61 -29.02 53.47
C ARG A 13 30.42 -27.77 53.17
N ASP A 14 31.48 -27.53 53.94
CA ASP A 14 32.30 -26.32 53.81
C ASP A 14 33.73 -26.67 53.41
N ARG A 15 33.88 -27.19 52.19
CA ARG A 15 35.18 -27.20 51.49
C ARG A 15 34.97 -27.08 49.99
N GLY A 16 35.33 -25.89 49.48
CA GLY A 16 35.89 -25.73 48.15
C GLY A 16 34.89 -25.81 47.01
N ASN A 17 34.27 -24.67 46.71
CA ASN A 17 34.22 -24.29 45.31
C ASN A 17 34.37 -22.78 45.22
N GLY A 18 35.62 -22.33 45.19
CA GLY A 18 35.96 -21.10 44.49
C GLY A 18 35.58 -21.31 43.04
N LYS A 19 34.30 -21.12 42.73
CA LYS A 19 33.89 -20.79 41.37
C LYS A 19 34.44 -19.39 41.18
N GLU A 20 35.64 -19.35 40.62
CA GLU A 20 35.99 -18.35 39.65
C GLU A 20 34.82 -18.35 38.65
N GLU A 21 33.81 -17.54 38.97
CA GLU A 21 32.88 -17.06 37.97
C GLU A 21 33.79 -16.35 36.99
N ARG A 22 34.24 -17.11 35.99
CA ARG A 22 34.58 -16.56 34.71
C ARG A 22 33.37 -15.70 34.39
N LYS A 23 33.50 -14.40 34.66
CA LYS A 23 32.81 -13.36 33.92
C LYS A 23 33.12 -13.71 32.47
N ILE A 24 32.27 -14.57 31.91
CA ILE A 24 32.00 -14.50 30.49
C ILE A 24 31.50 -13.08 30.40
N CYS A 25 32.39 -12.21 29.94
CA CYS A 25 32.00 -10.93 29.41
C CYS A 25 30.96 -11.29 28.35
N LEU A 26 29.68 -11.30 28.75
CA LEU A 26 28.60 -11.14 27.81
C LEU A 26 28.97 -9.83 27.15
N THR A 27 29.46 -9.91 25.93
CA THR A 27 29.90 -8.78 25.09
C THR A 27 28.76 -7.79 24.78
N TRP A 28 27.67 -7.85 25.57
CA TRP A 28 26.37 -7.26 25.40
C TRP A 28 25.99 -6.29 26.52
N GLU A 29 26.69 -6.29 27.67
CA GLU A 29 26.53 -5.20 28.65
C GLU A 29 27.60 -4.12 28.38
N MET A 30 27.32 -3.30 27.37
CA MET A 30 28.06 -2.06 27.13
C MET A 30 27.41 -0.95 27.99
N PRO A 31 28.03 -0.52 29.10
CA PRO A 31 27.46 0.49 30.00
C PRO A 31 27.32 1.88 29.33
N ASP A 32 28.00 2.08 28.20
CA ASP A 32 28.03 3.34 27.45
C ASP A 32 26.86 3.48 26.46
N VAL A 33 26.04 2.43 26.30
CA VAL A 33 24.92 2.45 25.37
C VAL A 33 23.66 2.90 26.11
N PRO A 34 23.13 4.11 25.84
CA PRO A 34 21.91 4.59 26.48
C PRO A 34 20.74 3.68 26.09
N MET A 35 20.14 3.03 27.09
CA MET A 35 19.03 2.11 26.89
C MET A 35 17.71 2.89 26.73
N GLY A 36 16.98 2.62 25.65
CA GLY A 36 15.60 3.09 25.46
C GLY A 36 15.42 4.35 24.61
N GLN A 37 16.48 5.06 24.21
CA GLN A 37 16.41 6.17 23.25
C GLN A 37 17.54 6.11 22.24
N LEU A 38 17.19 6.24 20.96
CA LEU A 38 18.16 6.26 19.88
C LEU A 38 18.95 7.58 19.90
N PRO A 39 20.26 7.53 19.59
CA PRO A 39 21.03 8.73 19.29
C PRO A 39 20.35 9.63 18.25
N PRO A 40 20.46 10.97 18.34
CA PRO A 40 19.72 11.89 17.48
C PRO A 40 19.95 11.72 15.98
N HIS A 41 21.12 11.21 15.57
CA HIS A 41 21.44 10.97 14.17
C HIS A 41 20.67 9.75 13.61
N LEU A 42 20.50 8.69 14.39
CA LEU A 42 19.74 7.49 13.99
C LEU A 42 18.23 7.76 13.97
N ASP A 43 17.74 8.56 14.93
CA ASP A 43 16.32 8.96 14.94
C ASP A 43 15.97 9.82 13.72
N ARG A 44 16.86 10.74 13.34
CA ARG A 44 16.73 11.52 12.09
C ARG A 44 16.72 10.63 10.86
N GLN A 45 17.64 9.65 10.79
CA GLN A 45 17.70 8.69 9.68
C GLN A 45 16.43 7.84 9.59
N ARG A 46 15.80 7.52 10.71
CA ARG A 46 14.56 6.74 10.75
C ARG A 46 13.32 7.53 10.31
N THR A 47 13.24 8.81 10.68
CA THR A 47 11.98 9.59 10.61
C THR A 47 11.90 10.58 9.46
N ARG A 48 13.02 10.92 8.82
CA ARG A 48 13.10 11.99 7.81
C ARG A 48 13.96 11.58 6.62
N VAL A 49 13.39 11.74 5.43
CA VAL A 49 14.15 11.76 4.17
C VAL A 49 14.74 13.16 4.02
N VAL A 50 16.06 13.25 3.79
CA VAL A 50 16.75 14.53 3.63
C VAL A 50 17.02 14.77 2.15
N CYS A 51 16.50 15.87 1.59
CA CYS A 51 16.74 16.25 0.21
C CYS A 51 17.95 17.20 0.13
N ASN A 52 19.10 16.71 -0.32
CA ASN A 52 20.28 17.53 -0.61
C ASN A 52 20.34 17.92 -2.08
N SER A 53 21.25 18.83 -2.44
CA SER A 53 21.51 19.23 -3.85
C SER A 53 21.94 18.06 -4.73
N ASP A 54 22.64 17.08 -4.15
CA ASP A 54 23.27 16.00 -4.90
C ASP A 54 22.33 14.81 -5.04
N ALA A 55 21.91 14.24 -3.91
CA ALA A 55 20.97 13.12 -3.85
C ALA A 55 20.16 13.12 -2.54
N PRO A 56 18.97 12.50 -2.53
CA PRO A 56 18.23 12.25 -1.30
C PRO A 56 18.97 11.26 -0.40
N ASN A 57 19.03 11.58 0.89
CA ASN A 57 19.55 10.69 1.93
C ASN A 57 18.40 10.08 2.74
N HIS A 58 18.64 8.92 3.34
CA HIS A 58 17.69 8.19 4.20
C HIS A 58 16.38 7.80 3.49
N THR A 59 16.49 7.26 2.28
CA THR A 59 15.32 6.81 1.49
C THR A 59 14.73 5.49 1.95
N ASP A 60 15.51 4.68 2.69
CA ASP A 60 15.15 3.32 3.04
C ASP A 60 14.46 3.25 4.41
N ASN A 61 13.51 2.33 4.55
CA ASN A 61 12.78 2.10 5.80
C ASN A 61 13.44 1.02 6.67
N ILE A 62 14.05 1.41 7.79
CA ILE A 62 14.60 0.45 8.76
C ILE A 62 13.55 0.22 9.87
N GLN A 63 12.51 -0.57 9.58
CA GLN A 63 11.38 -0.84 10.49
C GLN A 63 11.17 -2.34 10.82
N TYR A 64 12.17 -3.20 10.61
CA TYR A 64 12.04 -4.61 11.00
C TYR A 64 12.16 -4.77 12.53
N SER A 65 11.52 -5.80 13.11
CA SER A 65 11.41 -5.99 14.57
C SER A 65 12.77 -6.02 15.29
N GLY A 66 13.79 -6.64 14.70
CA GLY A 66 15.15 -6.69 15.25
C GLY A 66 15.98 -5.41 15.07
N ALA A 67 15.47 -4.39 14.37
CA ALA A 67 16.19 -3.14 14.18
C ALA A 67 16.34 -2.45 15.53
N TYR A 68 17.56 -2.06 15.89
CA TYR A 68 17.85 -1.35 17.14
C TYR A 68 17.46 -2.08 18.44
N ALA A 69 17.28 -3.41 18.39
CA ALA A 69 16.97 -4.22 19.57
C ALA A 69 18.05 -4.11 20.66
N LEU A 70 19.33 -3.96 20.26
CA LEU A 70 20.47 -3.71 21.15
C LEU A 70 20.39 -2.38 21.91
N MET A 71 19.60 -1.43 21.40
CA MET A 71 19.37 -0.12 22.00
C MET A 71 18.07 -0.10 22.83
N GLY A 72 17.38 -1.25 22.94
CA GLY A 72 16.10 -1.37 23.64
C GLY A 72 14.90 -0.78 22.90
N VAL A 73 15.01 -0.53 21.59
CA VAL A 73 13.88 -0.08 20.77
C VAL A 73 13.16 -1.27 20.16
N ASP A 74 11.87 -1.41 20.48
CA ASP A 74 11.00 -2.42 19.89
C ASP A 74 10.26 -1.83 18.67
N ASN A 75 10.53 -2.39 17.49
CA ASN A 75 9.88 -2.04 16.23
C ASN A 75 8.85 -3.10 15.78
N SER A 76 8.41 -3.96 16.70
CA SER A 76 7.41 -4.97 16.40
C SER A 76 6.07 -4.33 16.02
N ILE A 77 5.45 -4.85 14.95
CA ILE A 77 4.17 -4.36 14.45
C ILE A 77 3.07 -4.92 15.33
N GLU A 78 2.54 -4.08 16.23
CA GLU A 78 1.32 -4.38 16.97
C GLU A 78 0.12 -3.70 16.28
N PRO A 79 -0.96 -4.43 15.98
CA PRO A 79 -2.12 -3.87 15.31
C PRO A 79 -2.76 -2.73 16.12
N ASP A 80 -2.75 -2.84 17.45
CA ASP A 80 -3.31 -1.83 18.33
C ASP A 80 -2.51 -0.51 18.29
N LYS A 81 -1.17 -0.60 18.20
CA LYS A 81 -0.29 0.58 18.02
C LYS A 81 -0.51 1.19 16.63
N PHE A 82 -0.66 0.36 15.60
CA PHE A 82 -0.91 0.81 14.24
C PHE A 82 -2.24 1.57 14.13
N CYS A 83 -3.34 1.00 14.64
CA CYS A 83 -4.67 1.63 14.61
C CYS A 83 -4.72 2.98 15.35
N LYS A 84 -3.92 3.16 16.41
CA LYS A 84 -3.84 4.43 17.14
C LYS A 84 -3.07 5.51 16.38
N ASN A 85 -2.07 5.11 15.60
CA ASN A 85 -1.18 6.02 14.87
C ASN A 85 -1.70 6.36 13.47
N PHE A 86 -2.45 5.45 12.85
CA PHE A 86 -2.99 5.63 11.52
C PHE A 86 -4.11 6.67 11.50
N LYS A 87 -3.97 7.70 10.67
CA LYS A 87 -4.96 8.79 10.50
C LYS A 87 -5.11 9.14 9.03
N VAL A 88 -6.33 9.50 8.64
CA VAL A 88 -6.65 9.95 7.29
C VAL A 88 -7.37 11.28 7.39
N GLU A 89 -6.85 12.30 6.70
CA GLU A 89 -7.40 13.66 6.70
C GLU A 89 -7.75 14.06 5.26
N VAL A 90 -9.02 14.38 4.99
CA VAL A 90 -9.47 14.79 3.66
C VAL A 90 -9.31 16.30 3.54
N ILE A 91 -8.49 16.74 2.58
CA ILE A 91 -8.22 18.16 2.34
C ILE A 91 -9.25 18.75 1.38
N ARG A 92 -9.50 18.06 0.27
CA ARG A 92 -10.42 18.54 -0.79
C ARG A 92 -11.25 17.40 -1.35
N LEU A 93 -12.54 17.67 -1.54
CA LEU A 93 -13.47 16.76 -2.18
C LEU A 93 -14.28 17.53 -3.24
N THR A 94 -14.09 17.16 -4.50
CA THR A 94 -14.82 17.65 -5.67
C THR A 94 -15.51 16.46 -6.35
N ASP A 95 -16.48 16.71 -7.24
CA ASP A 95 -17.19 15.66 -7.97
C ASP A 95 -16.28 14.72 -8.80
N SER A 96 -15.13 15.24 -9.27
CA SER A 96 -14.16 14.49 -10.08
C SER A 96 -12.88 14.09 -9.34
N ASP A 97 -12.53 14.81 -8.27
CA ASP A 97 -11.20 14.76 -7.67
C ASP A 97 -11.27 14.72 -6.15
N ILE A 98 -10.39 13.93 -5.54
CA ILE A 98 -10.24 13.82 -4.08
C ILE A 98 -8.77 13.99 -3.69
N GLU A 99 -8.51 14.82 -2.69
CA GLU A 99 -7.19 15.01 -2.08
C GLU A 99 -7.29 14.70 -0.58
N PHE A 100 -6.44 13.78 -0.12
CA PHE A 100 -6.39 13.35 1.27
C PHE A 100 -4.96 12.99 1.69
N GLU A 101 -4.67 13.13 2.97
CA GLU A 101 -3.42 12.74 3.60
C GLU A 101 -3.59 11.43 4.37
N MET A 102 -2.61 10.54 4.28
CA MET A 102 -2.52 9.32 5.08
C MET A 102 -1.29 9.40 5.98
N ILE A 103 -1.51 9.45 7.30
CA ILE A 103 -0.46 9.58 8.31
C ILE A 103 -0.29 8.23 9.02
N GLY A 104 0.95 7.81 9.24
CA GLY A 104 1.27 6.59 9.99
C GLY A 104 1.23 5.30 9.17
N ILE A 105 1.33 5.39 7.83
CA ILE A 105 1.39 4.25 6.91
C ILE A 105 2.78 4.13 6.28
N ASP A 106 3.19 2.90 5.95
CA ASP A 106 4.41 2.65 5.18
C ASP A 106 4.22 2.94 3.68
N ALA A 107 5.31 3.36 3.03
CA ALA A 107 5.32 3.67 1.60
C ALA A 107 4.94 2.47 0.72
N ALA A 108 5.25 1.24 1.15
CA ALA A 108 4.89 0.04 0.40
C ALA A 108 3.37 -0.13 0.29
N ILE A 109 2.62 0.12 1.37
CA ILE A 109 1.16 0.01 1.38
C ILE A 109 0.53 1.16 0.58
N ALA A 110 1.04 2.38 0.72
CA ALA A 110 0.57 3.52 -0.08
C ALA A 110 0.77 3.28 -1.59
N ASN A 111 1.91 2.73 -1.99
CA ASN A 111 2.15 2.37 -3.39
C ASN A 111 1.27 1.20 -3.85
N ALA A 112 0.93 0.25 -2.96
CA ALA A 112 -0.02 -0.81 -3.27
C ALA A 112 -1.40 -0.22 -3.60
N PHE A 113 -1.92 0.72 -2.80
CA PHE A 113 -3.16 1.43 -3.12
C PHE A 113 -3.08 2.16 -4.46
N ARG A 114 -1.98 2.89 -4.71
CA ARG A 114 -1.76 3.56 -6.01
C ARG A 114 -1.85 2.57 -7.18
N ARG A 115 -1.26 1.37 -7.05
CA ARG A 115 -1.31 0.34 -8.10
C ARG A 115 -2.71 -0.24 -8.29
N ILE A 116 -3.41 -0.53 -7.20
CA ILE A 116 -4.79 -1.05 -7.23
C ILE A 116 -5.71 -0.04 -7.94
N LEU A 117 -5.63 1.24 -7.58
CA LEU A 117 -6.45 2.29 -8.17
C LEU A 117 -6.22 2.46 -9.68
N ILE A 118 -4.99 2.23 -10.17
CA ILE A 118 -4.65 2.40 -11.59
C ILE A 118 -5.00 1.16 -12.42
N ALA A 119 -4.81 -0.04 -11.88
CA ALA A 119 -4.78 -1.27 -12.69
C ALA A 119 -5.84 -2.31 -12.33
N GLU A 120 -6.30 -2.35 -11.08
CA GLU A 120 -7.16 -3.44 -10.59
C GLU A 120 -8.62 -3.05 -10.48
N LEU A 121 -8.93 -1.74 -10.46
CA LEU A 121 -10.32 -1.30 -10.40
C LEU A 121 -11.03 -1.55 -11.74
N PRO A 122 -12.12 -2.34 -11.75
CA PRO A 122 -12.86 -2.61 -12.97
C PRO A 122 -13.58 -1.35 -13.44
N THR A 123 -13.53 -1.08 -14.75
CA THR A 123 -14.22 0.03 -15.40
C THR A 123 -14.93 -0.44 -16.67
N MET A 124 -15.98 0.27 -17.07
CA MET A 124 -16.72 -0.02 -18.30
C MET A 124 -16.12 0.76 -19.47
N ALA A 125 -15.71 0.05 -20.52
CA ALA A 125 -15.16 0.62 -21.74
C ALA A 125 -15.70 -0.11 -22.99
N ILE A 126 -15.54 0.50 -24.16
CA ILE A 126 -15.95 -0.12 -25.43
C ILE A 126 -14.87 -1.08 -25.90
N GLU A 127 -15.19 -2.38 -25.95
CA GLU A 127 -14.26 -3.42 -26.42
C GLU A 127 -14.51 -3.78 -27.90
N LYS A 128 -15.76 -4.03 -28.27
CA LYS A 128 -16.14 -4.50 -29.62
C LYS A 128 -16.88 -3.40 -30.37
N VAL A 129 -16.39 -3.05 -31.56
CA VAL A 129 -17.00 -2.07 -32.45
C VAL A 129 -17.40 -2.76 -33.75
N PHE A 130 -18.70 -2.74 -34.07
CA PHE A 130 -19.23 -3.26 -35.32
C PHE A 130 -19.47 -2.10 -36.29
N ILE A 131 -18.76 -2.09 -37.42
CA ILE A 131 -18.87 -1.06 -38.46
C ILE A 131 -19.67 -1.64 -39.62
N ALA A 132 -20.82 -1.03 -39.92
CA ALA A 132 -21.64 -1.43 -41.07
C ALA A 132 -21.17 -0.73 -42.36
N ASN A 133 -20.92 0.57 -42.30
CA ASN A 133 -20.43 1.36 -43.42
C ASN A 133 -19.69 2.61 -42.92
N ASN A 134 -18.37 2.68 -43.15
CA ASN A 134 -17.57 3.87 -42.89
C ASN A 134 -17.05 4.43 -44.23
N THR A 135 -17.54 5.61 -44.61
CA THR A 135 -17.07 6.36 -45.79
C THR A 135 -16.23 7.58 -45.41
N SER A 136 -15.85 7.69 -44.13
CA SER A 136 -15.00 8.78 -43.65
C SER A 136 -13.53 8.57 -44.05
N VAL A 137 -12.72 9.63 -43.90
CA VAL A 137 -11.27 9.56 -44.14
C VAL A 137 -10.54 8.77 -43.04
N ILE A 138 -11.17 8.61 -41.87
CA ILE A 138 -10.57 7.91 -40.73
C ILE A 138 -10.72 6.41 -40.97
N GLN A 139 -9.60 5.70 -40.87
CA GLN A 139 -9.55 4.23 -40.93
C GLN A 139 -10.34 3.60 -39.78
N ASP A 140 -10.94 2.45 -40.05
CA ASP A 140 -11.82 1.73 -39.13
C ASP A 140 -11.10 1.37 -37.81
N GLU A 141 -9.86 0.92 -37.89
CA GLU A 141 -9.04 0.53 -36.74
C GLU A 141 -8.75 1.73 -35.84
N VAL A 142 -8.42 2.87 -36.44
CA VAL A 142 -8.15 4.12 -35.73
C VAL A 142 -9.43 4.65 -35.08
N LEU A 143 -10.57 4.56 -35.77
CA LEU A 143 -11.86 4.98 -35.23
C LEU A 143 -12.24 4.11 -34.02
N ALA A 144 -12.15 2.79 -34.15
CA ALA A 144 -12.47 1.85 -33.07
C ALA A 144 -11.58 2.07 -31.84
N HIS A 145 -10.26 2.25 -32.04
CA HIS A 145 -9.33 2.53 -30.95
C HIS A 145 -9.70 3.82 -30.20
N ARG A 146 -10.07 4.88 -30.93
CA ARG A 146 -10.51 6.15 -30.31
C ARG A 146 -11.80 5.99 -29.52
N LEU A 147 -12.75 5.18 -30.01
CA LEU A 147 -13.99 4.89 -29.28
C LEU A 147 -13.72 4.09 -28.00
N GLY A 148 -12.74 3.18 -28.00
CA GLY A 148 -12.35 2.41 -26.82
C GLY A 148 -11.82 3.26 -25.66
N LEU A 149 -11.24 4.44 -25.95
CA LEU A 149 -10.69 5.35 -24.94
C LEU A 149 -11.72 6.34 -24.36
N ILE A 150 -12.97 6.29 -24.81
CA ILE A 150 -14.02 7.17 -24.30
C ILE A 150 -14.54 6.59 -22.97
N PRO A 151 -14.46 7.32 -21.85
CA PRO A 151 -14.98 6.84 -20.58
C PRO A 151 -16.52 6.81 -20.61
N ILE A 152 -17.11 5.68 -20.22
CA ILE A 152 -18.56 5.53 -20.13
C ILE A 152 -18.99 5.69 -18.67
N LYS A 153 -19.98 6.55 -18.43
CA LYS A 153 -20.61 6.70 -17.11
C LYS A 153 -21.61 5.56 -16.86
N ALA A 154 -21.09 4.38 -16.53
CA ALA A 154 -21.86 3.22 -16.09
C ALA A 154 -21.21 2.61 -14.85
N ASP A 155 -22.02 2.16 -13.88
CA ASP A 155 -21.50 1.54 -12.67
C ASP A 155 -21.07 0.09 -12.97
N PRO A 156 -19.76 -0.25 -12.93
CA PRO A 156 -19.27 -1.58 -13.29
C PRO A 156 -19.78 -2.67 -12.33
N ARG A 157 -20.21 -2.32 -11.12
CA ARG A 157 -20.64 -3.28 -10.09
C ARG A 157 -21.97 -3.96 -10.42
N LEU A 158 -22.74 -3.37 -11.33
CA LEU A 158 -24.03 -3.91 -11.78
C LEU A 158 -23.89 -4.99 -12.85
N PHE A 159 -22.70 -5.12 -13.44
CA PHE A 159 -22.44 -6.00 -14.57
C PHE A 159 -21.63 -7.23 -14.17
N GLY A 160 -21.96 -8.37 -14.76
CA GLY A 160 -21.15 -9.58 -14.66
C GLY A 160 -19.97 -9.56 -15.64
N TYR A 161 -18.87 -10.23 -15.27
CA TYR A 161 -17.77 -10.45 -16.20
C TYR A 161 -18.19 -11.40 -17.33
N LEU A 162 -17.77 -11.06 -18.55
CA LEU A 162 -17.94 -11.94 -19.71
C LEU A 162 -16.89 -13.05 -19.67
N SER A 163 -17.35 -14.30 -19.67
CA SER A 163 -16.49 -15.46 -19.95
C SER A 163 -16.42 -15.71 -21.44
N ALA A 164 -15.36 -16.38 -21.92
CA ALA A 164 -15.14 -16.67 -23.34
C ALA A 164 -16.28 -17.49 -24.00
N ASN A 165 -17.05 -18.24 -23.20
CA ASN A 165 -18.16 -19.07 -23.66
C ASN A 165 -19.54 -18.41 -23.45
N ASP A 166 -19.61 -17.24 -22.83
CA ASP A 166 -20.88 -16.59 -22.51
C ASP A 166 -21.39 -15.74 -23.67
N THR A 167 -22.70 -15.75 -23.89
CA THR A 167 -23.34 -14.89 -24.89
C THR A 167 -23.59 -13.50 -24.33
N PRO A 168 -23.43 -12.42 -25.12
CA PRO A 168 -23.77 -11.07 -24.69
C PRO A 168 -25.22 -10.98 -24.22
N ASN A 169 -25.41 -10.80 -22.92
CA ASN A 169 -26.72 -10.66 -22.28
C ASN A 169 -26.90 -9.24 -21.73
N GLU A 170 -28.13 -8.89 -21.39
CA GLU A 170 -28.51 -7.58 -20.81
C GLU A 170 -27.78 -7.26 -19.49
N LYS A 171 -27.37 -8.30 -18.75
CA LYS A 171 -26.64 -8.15 -17.47
C LYS A 171 -25.13 -7.94 -17.63
N ASN A 172 -24.60 -8.21 -18.82
CA ASN A 172 -23.16 -8.29 -19.02
C ASN A 172 -22.66 -7.25 -20.04
N THR A 173 -23.54 -6.70 -20.88
CA THR A 173 -23.15 -5.82 -21.99
C THR A 173 -24.04 -4.60 -22.15
N ILE A 174 -23.45 -3.50 -22.59
CA ILE A 174 -24.14 -2.28 -23.00
C ILE A 174 -23.86 -2.07 -24.48
N VAL A 175 -24.91 -1.83 -25.28
CA VAL A 175 -24.78 -1.62 -26.72
C VAL A 175 -25.13 -0.18 -27.06
N PHE A 176 -24.16 0.53 -27.66
CA PHE A 176 -24.35 1.88 -28.18
C PHE A 176 -24.51 1.84 -29.70
N LYS A 177 -25.33 2.74 -30.25
CA LYS A 177 -25.49 2.92 -31.70
C LYS A 177 -25.06 4.32 -32.10
N LEU A 178 -24.07 4.42 -33.00
CA LEU A 178 -23.62 5.68 -33.58
C LEU A 178 -24.00 5.72 -35.06
N HIS A 179 -24.88 6.64 -35.43
CA HIS A 179 -25.27 6.85 -36.83
C HIS A 179 -25.19 8.34 -37.15
N THR A 180 -24.25 8.71 -38.03
CA THR A 180 -24.05 10.10 -38.45
C THR A 180 -24.02 10.20 -39.97
N HIS A 181 -24.62 11.25 -40.50
CA HIS A 181 -24.58 11.58 -41.93
C HIS A 181 -24.31 13.07 -42.06
N CYS A 182 -23.36 13.44 -42.92
CA CYS A 182 -23.01 14.84 -43.17
C CYS A 182 -23.66 15.28 -44.48
N LYS A 183 -24.54 16.29 -44.42
CA LYS A 183 -25.13 16.94 -45.60
C LYS A 183 -24.54 18.33 -45.77
N ARG A 184 -24.26 18.70 -47.02
CA ARG A 184 -23.73 20.03 -47.36
C ARG A 184 -24.78 21.10 -47.04
N GLY A 185 -24.41 22.10 -46.25
CA GLY A 185 -25.29 23.22 -45.87
C GLY A 185 -26.08 23.03 -44.57
N GLU A 186 -25.97 21.87 -43.90
CA GLU A 186 -26.53 21.72 -42.55
C GLU A 186 -25.65 22.41 -41.49
N ALA A 187 -26.30 22.97 -40.47
CA ALA A 187 -25.60 23.50 -39.31
C ALA A 187 -24.82 22.39 -38.59
N ARG A 188 -23.64 22.72 -38.06
CA ARG A 188 -22.83 21.80 -37.26
C ARG A 188 -23.68 21.24 -36.13
N ARG A 189 -23.88 19.92 -36.11
CA ARG A 189 -24.52 19.23 -34.98
C ARG A 189 -23.60 19.33 -33.77
N THR A 190 -23.88 20.24 -32.86
CA THR A 190 -23.36 20.21 -31.49
C THR A 190 -24.17 19.17 -30.72
N GLY A 191 -23.51 18.25 -30.03
CA GLY A 191 -24.17 17.20 -29.28
C GLY A 191 -25.02 17.80 -28.15
N ASN A 192 -26.33 17.91 -28.37
CA ASN A 192 -27.27 18.12 -27.28
C ASN A 192 -27.53 16.76 -26.64
N VAL A 193 -27.08 16.59 -25.39
CA VAL A 193 -27.38 15.41 -24.58
C VAL A 193 -28.84 15.53 -24.15
N SER A 194 -29.76 15.03 -24.98
CA SER A 194 -31.13 14.76 -24.54
C SER A 194 -31.08 13.50 -23.68
N ASN A 195 -31.16 13.66 -22.36
CA ASN A 195 -31.38 12.55 -21.44
C ASN A 195 -32.73 11.90 -21.77
N SER A 196 -32.69 10.63 -22.17
CA SER A 196 -33.84 9.72 -22.22
C SER A 196 -33.62 8.63 -21.19
#